data_AF-A0A534QV77-F1
#
_entry.id   AF-A0A534QV77-F1
#
_cell.length_a   1.000
_cell.length_b   1.000
_cell.length_c   1.000
_cell.angle_alpha   90.00
_cell.angle_beta   90.00
_cell.angle_gamma   90.00
#
_symmetry.space_group_name_H-M   'P 1'
#
loop_
_entity.id
_entity.type
_entity.pdbx_description
1 polymer ?
#
loop_
_entity_poly.entity_id
_entity_poly.type
_entity_poly.pdbx_seq_one_letter_code
_entity_poly.pdbx_strand_id
1 'polypeptide(L)' 'MTDLGFERPLYILPFDHRGSFQSGLFGWKDALSREQTERVAASKAIIYDGLLAAVAGGVPKERAGLLVDEQFGAAI' A
#
# COMPACT_ATOMS: atom_id res chain seq x y z
N MET A 1 9.54 -16.21 28.70
CA MET A 1 8.38 -15.42 28.26
C MET A 1 8.68 -14.99 26.84
N THR A 2 7.89 -15.43 25.87
CA THR A 2 8.16 -15.12 24.46
C THR A 2 7.70 -13.69 24.21
N ASP A 3 8.62 -12.84 23.73
CA ASP A 3 8.27 -11.51 23.25
C ASP A 3 7.37 -11.68 22.02
N LEU A 4 6.10 -11.26 22.15
CA LEU A 4 5.07 -11.41 21.11
C LEU A 4 5.12 -10.28 20.08
N GLY A 5 6.05 -9.33 20.20
CA GLY A 5 6.21 -8.21 19.29
C GLY A 5 5.35 -7.01 19.70
N PHE A 6 4.77 -6.31 18.72
CA PHE A 6 4.11 -5.02 18.95
C PHE A 6 2.85 -5.15 19.82
N GLU A 7 2.86 -4.54 21.02
CA GLU A 7 1.79 -4.72 22.04
C GLU A 7 0.69 -3.64 22.01
N ARG A 8 0.73 -2.70 21.08
CA ARG A 8 -0.23 -1.59 21.00
C ARG A 8 -1.19 -1.79 19.82
N PRO A 9 -2.38 -1.16 19.83
CA PRO A 9 -3.27 -1.19 18.66
C PRO A 9 -2.55 -0.66 17.42
N LEU A 10 -2.56 -1.46 16.35
CA LEU A 10 -1.99 -1.12 15.06
C LEU A 10 -3.09 -1.21 14.00
N TYR A 11 -3.34 -0.09 13.32
CA TYR A 11 -4.30 0.03 12.24
C TYR A 11 -3.55 -0.02 10.92
N ILE A 12 -3.72 -1.12 10.19
CA ILE A 12 -3.04 -1.34 8.92
C ILE A 12 -4.05 -1.14 7.79
N LEU A 13 -3.71 -0.32 6.80
CA LEU A 13 -4.39 -0.30 5.52
C LEU A 13 -3.72 -1.34 4.60
N PRO A 14 -4.36 -2.50 4.32
CA PRO A 14 -3.79 -3.48 3.42
C PRO A 14 -3.95 -3.04 1.97
N PHE A 15 -2.83 -2.88 1.28
CA PHE A 15 -2.81 -2.45 -0.11
C PHE A 15 -1.71 -3.15 -0.95
N ASP A 16 -1.47 -4.42 -0.65
CA ASP A 16 -0.53 -5.33 -1.32
C ASP A 16 -1.17 -6.12 -2.48
N HIS A 17 -2.43 -5.82 -2.81
CA HIS A 17 -3.10 -6.47 -3.93
C HIS A 17 -2.41 -6.19 -5.26
N ARG A 18 -2.15 -7.26 -6.03
CA ARG A 18 -1.56 -7.20 -7.38
C ARG A 18 -2.62 -7.42 -8.45
N GLY A 19 -3.06 -8.67 -8.62
CA GLY A 19 -3.95 -9.09 -9.70
C GLY A 19 -5.34 -8.45 -9.69
N SER A 20 -5.93 -8.27 -8.51
CA SER A 20 -7.24 -7.62 -8.36
C SER A 20 -7.16 -6.11 -8.60
N PHE A 21 -6.01 -5.50 -8.33
CA PHE A 21 -5.82 -4.07 -8.56
C PHE A 21 -5.70 -3.75 -10.06
N GLN A 22 -4.87 -4.51 -10.79
CA GLN A 22 -4.76 -4.35 -12.26
C GLN A 22 -6.09 -4.61 -12.98
N SER A 23 -6.80 -5.68 -12.62
CA SER A 23 -7.99 -6.10 -13.35
C SER A 23 -9.23 -5.34 -12.90
N GLY A 24 -9.32 -4.98 -11.61
CA GLY A 24 -10.43 -4.22 -11.06
C GLY A 24 -10.37 -2.73 -11.40
N LEU A 25 -9.20 -2.09 -11.23
CA LEU A 25 -9.07 -0.64 -11.46
C LEU A 25 -8.81 -0.30 -12.93
N PHE A 26 -7.94 -1.06 -13.61
CA PHE A 26 -7.51 -0.75 -14.98
C PHE A 26 -8.13 -1.65 -16.05
N GLY A 27 -8.80 -2.74 -15.65
CA GLY A 27 -9.39 -3.70 -16.61
C GLY A 27 -8.37 -4.58 -17.33
N TRP A 28 -7.09 -4.54 -16.95
CA TRP A 28 -6.04 -5.33 -17.59
C TRP A 28 -6.02 -6.76 -17.04
N LYS A 29 -6.08 -7.74 -17.97
CA LYS A 29 -6.18 -9.16 -17.64
C LYS A 29 -4.94 -9.96 -18.02
N ASP A 30 -4.17 -9.45 -18.98
CA ASP A 30 -2.92 -10.05 -19.43
C ASP A 30 -1.73 -9.57 -18.59
N ALA A 31 -0.54 -10.11 -18.89
CA ALA A 31 0.70 -9.65 -18.27
C ALA A 31 0.91 -8.15 -18.55
N LEU A 32 1.27 -7.40 -17.52
CA LEU A 32 1.48 -5.96 -17.64
C LEU A 32 2.73 -5.65 -18.46
N SER A 33 2.61 -4.63 -19.32
CA SER A 33 3.79 -3.97 -19.87
C SER A 33 4.55 -3.22 -18.77
N ARG A 34 5.78 -2.80 -19.08
CA ARG A 34 6.56 -1.95 -18.18
C ARG A 34 5.82 -0.64 -17.83
N GLU A 35 5.25 0.01 -18.84
CA GLU A 35 4.50 1.26 -18.65
C GLU A 35 3.26 1.04 -17.79
N GLN A 36 2.53 -0.06 -18.00
CA GLN A 36 1.38 -0.41 -17.16
C GLN A 36 1.80 -0.72 -15.71
N THR A 37 2.95 -1.36 -15.52
CA THR A 37 3.52 -1.61 -14.19
C THR A 37 3.86 -0.30 -13.48
N GLU A 38 4.52 0.63 -14.17
CA GLU A 38 4.82 1.97 -13.65
C GLU A 38 3.54 2.75 -13.33
N ARG A 39 2.49 2.61 -14.15
CA ARG A 39 1.17 3.22 -13.90
C ARG A 39 0.50 2.68 -12.65
N VAL A 40 0.55 1.37 -12.43
CA VAL A 40 0.04 0.74 -11.20
C VAL A 40 0.79 1.27 -9.98
N ALA A 41 2.13 1.29 -10.02
CA ALA A 41 2.96 1.80 -8.94
C ALA A 41 2.65 3.27 -8.61
N ALA A 42 2.52 4.12 -9.64
CA ALA A 42 2.14 5.53 -9.46
C ALA A 42 0.76 5.68 -8.81
N SER A 43 -0.21 4.84 -9.18
CA SER A 43 -1.52 4.84 -8.51
C SER A 43 -1.45 4.40 -7.05
N LYS A 44 -0.53 3.50 -6.69
CA LYS A 44 -0.32 3.12 -5.29
C LYS A 44 0.30 4.23 -4.46
N ALA A 45 1.20 5.02 -5.05
CA ALA A 45 1.82 6.17 -4.39
C ALA A 45 0.77 7.18 -3.90
N ILE A 46 -0.32 7.39 -4.64
CA ILE A 46 -1.42 8.28 -4.23
C ILE A 46 -2.04 7.84 -2.88
N ILE A 47 -2.15 6.53 -2.64
CA ILE A 47 -2.70 6.01 -1.37
C ILE A 47 -1.71 6.24 -0.23
N TYR A 48 -0.41 6.07 -0.50
CA TYR A 48 0.63 6.40 0.48
C TYR A 48 0.64 7.89 0.83
N ASP A 49 0.55 8.78 -0.17
CA ASP A 49 0.42 10.22 0.05
C ASP A 49 -0.81 10.55 0.92
N GLY A 50 -1.92 9.83 0.70
CA GLY A 50 -3.12 9.91 1.53
C GLY A 50 -2.87 9.52 3.00
N LEU A 51 -2.11 8.45 3.25
CA LEU A 51 -1.70 8.08 4.61
C LEU A 51 -0.81 9.15 5.25
N LEU A 52 0.17 9.67 4.51
CA LEU A 52 1.05 10.74 5.00
C LEU A 52 0.25 11.99 5.36
N ALA A 53 -0.74 12.36 4.52
CA ALA A 53 -1.65 13.46 4.79
C ALA A 53 -2.51 13.20 6.04
N ALA A 54 -3.01 11.98 6.24
CA ALA A 54 -3.78 11.61 7.42
C ALA A 54 -2.94 11.69 8.71
N VAL A 55 -1.69 11.23 8.66
CA VAL A 55 -0.74 11.35 9.76
C VAL A 55 -0.44 12.82 10.06
N ALA A 56 -0.20 13.63 9.02
CA ALA A 56 -0.03 15.09 9.17
C ALA A 56 -1.29 15.76 9.76
N GLY A 57 -2.47 15.20 9.49
CA GLY A 57 -3.76 15.62 10.04
C GLY A 57 -4.05 15.14 11.46
N GLY A 58 -3.15 14.40 12.11
CA GLY A 58 -3.26 14.00 13.51
C GLY A 58 -3.55 12.52 13.77
N VAL A 59 -3.57 11.67 12.74
CA VAL A 59 -3.57 10.22 12.96
C VAL A 59 -2.24 9.82 13.65
N PRO A 60 -2.26 9.07 14.78
CA PRO A 60 -1.05 8.67 15.47
C PRO A 60 -0.16 7.76 14.59
N LYS A 61 1.01 8.27 14.19
CA LYS A 61 1.95 7.56 13.30
C LYS A 61 2.37 6.20 13.85
N GLU A 62 2.57 6.12 15.15
CA GLU A 62 2.99 4.91 15.84
C GLU A 62 1.91 3.82 15.89
N ARG A 63 0.67 4.14 15.46
CA ARG A 63 -0.43 3.18 15.35
C ARG A 63 -0.94 3.01 13.92
N ALA A 64 -0.34 3.68 12.94
CA ALA A 64 -0.77 3.65 11.54
C ALA A 64 0.26 2.89 10.68
N GLY A 65 -0.22 1.97 9.86
CA GLY A 65 0.59 1.21 8.92
C GLY A 65 -0.08 1.10 7.55
N LEU A 66 0.75 0.95 6.52
CA LEU A 66 0.33 0.62 5.16
C LEU A 66 1.11 -0.62 4.74
N LEU A 67 0.41 -1.67 4.32
CA LEU A 67 1.02 -2.86 3.78
C LEU A 67 1.00 -2.76 2.25
N VAL A 68 2.17 -2.84 1.63
CA VAL A 68 2.34 -2.80 0.18
C VAL A 68 3.05 -4.06 -0.30
N ASP A 69 2.88 -4.39 -1.58
CA ASP A 69 3.61 -5.48 -2.20
C ASP A 69 4.94 -5.01 -2.79
N GLU A 70 5.88 -5.94 -2.92
CA GLU A 70 7.22 -5.66 -3.45
C GLU A 70 7.23 -5.18 -4.90
N GLN A 71 6.30 -5.64 -5.75
CA GLN A 71 6.34 -5.34 -7.19
C GLN A 71 5.96 -3.88 -7.47
N PHE A 72 4.90 -3.38 -6.83
CA PHE A 72 4.37 -2.04 -7.10
C PHE A 72 4.67 -1.04 -5.99
N GLY A 73 5.01 -1.51 -4.79
CA GLY A 73 5.23 -0.70 -3.60
C GLY A 73 6.69 -0.43 -3.28
N ALA A 74 7.66 -0.93 -4.05
CA ALA A 74 9.09 -0.79 -3.73
C ALA A 74 9.60 0.65 -3.58
N ALA A 75 8.88 1.64 -4.14
CA ALA A 75 9.23 3.06 -4.08
C ALA A 75 8.48 3.84 -2.97
N ILE A 76 7.62 3.17 -2.21
CA ILE A 76 6.86 3.72 -1.06
C ILE A 76 7.65 3.43 0.22
#